data_AF-U9T283-F1
#
_entry.id   AF-U9T283-F1
#
_cell.length_a   1.000
_cell.length_b   1.000
_cell.length_c   1.000
_cell.angle_alpha   90.00
_cell.angle_beta   90.00
_cell.angle_gamma   90.00
#
_symmetry.space_group_name_H-M   'P 1'
#
loop_
_entity.id
_entity.type
_entity.pdbx_description
1 polymer ?
#
loop_
_entity_poly.entity_id
_entity_poly.type
_entity_poly.pdbx_seq_one_letter_code
_entity_poly.pdbx_strand_id
1 'polypeptide(L)'
;MIEKYLSQIINSQENLRRILFDFYEFTLSLLSLKNSNCSNTLNTIVFCYVDFKNIIGLIEIFNQLNVLESIHIIFCKSLDTKFISQIINITKPFKLKSLIFNKILQIESLILLIQKFGNNIEDFGFSGIKESQQLPQLLESVIIYCCKIKFLYLPGELNSQNINLLFNLIENIKQNLNYLLIDTYDSHLSSIILQNLGQILPFKLEYLKLSLVINTSDFETFLKNSQNIFIKKLVITNNRIKDEIEDIFPYIKEYIIKKKRVKYLAIREISTCIMDCDSLFSLKDKVDILKLYDIQVLDYHSLYISNSSTLSEIGLSQELLVSARNSLLGQDPPERGVILAENISLESFQNFCETEPKLPVKIRLVNGTIVAYEVTLTPHGSAVCNVNGLAYDWSKQLLGAFAEDLIVGPNSYFIADLTFRPRRLPPPPPDQACNSSGYAYPNMVVEVGYIESIQSLHELAPFYLSQYTTIMIYLAIKLYPSHTHQSGEPGVSPMVAMLYQRTSQTPYIPTRIISFGDAPLHNSTVDLFINMGVPSANFTGFGRQGAPPCNAFNLPVYQLPIPADEIFHRTPSILPDIVFNLDLWKVLDRIINP
;
A
#
# COMPACT_ATOMS: atom_id res chain seq x y z
N MET A 1 -25.50 -1.38 28.50
CA MET A 1 -24.55 -0.24 28.47
C MET A 1 -23.84 -0.15 27.12
N ILE A 2 -23.24 -1.25 26.62
CA ILE A 2 -22.53 -1.30 25.33
C ILE A 2 -23.41 -0.89 24.13
N GLU A 3 -24.63 -1.44 24.00
CA GLU A 3 -25.55 -1.09 22.88
C GLU A 3 -25.89 0.41 22.81
N LYS A 4 -26.02 1.07 23.97
CA LYS A 4 -26.35 2.50 24.03
C LYS A 4 -25.19 3.34 23.47
N TYR A 5 -23.96 3.01 23.83
CA TYR A 5 -22.77 3.68 23.29
C TYR A 5 -22.57 3.35 21.81
N LEU A 6 -22.79 2.10 21.40
CA LEU A 6 -22.71 1.70 19.99
C LEU A 6 -23.72 2.48 19.13
N SER A 7 -24.95 2.61 19.59
CA SER A 7 -25.99 3.41 18.91
C SER A 7 -25.60 4.88 18.82
N GLN A 8 -25.03 5.45 19.90
CA GLN A 8 -24.55 6.85 19.89
C GLN A 8 -23.40 7.06 18.91
N ILE A 9 -22.46 6.11 18.84
CA ILE A 9 -21.34 6.15 17.89
C ILE A 9 -21.86 6.03 16.46
N ILE A 10 -22.72 5.07 16.17
CA ILE A 10 -23.28 4.89 14.82
C ILE A 10 -24.07 6.13 14.39
N ASN A 11 -24.90 6.68 15.28
CA ASN A 11 -25.73 7.85 14.96
C ASN A 11 -24.93 9.14 14.78
N SER A 12 -23.70 9.23 15.31
CA SER A 12 -22.81 10.37 15.07
C SER A 12 -22.11 10.33 13.70
N GLN A 13 -22.25 9.24 12.94
CA GLN A 13 -21.61 9.07 11.63
C GLN A 13 -22.63 9.27 10.48
N GLU A 14 -22.66 10.46 9.88
CA GLU A 14 -23.59 10.78 8.78
C GLU A 14 -23.24 10.10 7.45
N ASN A 15 -21.96 9.77 7.22
CA ASN A 15 -21.45 9.21 5.96
C ASN A 15 -20.81 7.82 6.11
N LEU A 16 -21.20 7.06 7.14
CA LEU A 16 -20.61 5.74 7.40
C LEU A 16 -20.86 4.80 6.22
N ARG A 17 -19.78 4.36 5.54
CA ARG A 17 -19.85 3.43 4.41
C ARG A 17 -19.58 1.98 4.78
N ARG A 18 -18.70 1.76 5.76
CA ARG A 18 -18.28 0.43 6.20
C ARG A 18 -18.32 0.34 7.71
N ILE A 19 -18.76 -0.80 8.23
CA ILE A 19 -18.68 -1.13 9.66
C ILE A 19 -18.02 -2.49 9.86
N LEU A 20 -17.14 -2.57 10.87
CA LEU A 20 -16.53 -3.81 11.33
C LEU A 20 -17.05 -4.11 12.74
N PHE A 21 -17.61 -5.29 12.91
CA PHE A 21 -17.92 -5.87 14.20
C PHE A 21 -16.86 -6.92 14.52
N ASP A 22 -15.96 -6.63 15.46
CA ASP A 22 -14.93 -7.56 15.92
C ASP A 22 -15.13 -7.89 17.41
N PHE A 23 -15.78 -9.01 17.70
CA PHE A 23 -16.19 -9.36 19.07
C PHE A 23 -16.07 -10.86 19.32
N TYR A 24 -15.38 -11.25 20.39
CA TYR A 24 -15.17 -12.66 20.73
C TYR A 24 -16.23 -13.25 21.68
N GLU A 25 -16.91 -12.42 22.50
CA GLU A 25 -17.67 -12.89 23.67
C GLU A 25 -19.05 -12.23 23.92
N PHE A 26 -19.46 -11.22 23.14
CA PHE A 26 -20.72 -10.51 23.38
C PHE A 26 -21.79 -10.85 22.35
N THR A 27 -23.05 -10.93 22.80
CA THR A 27 -24.20 -11.02 21.90
C THR A 27 -24.35 -9.72 21.13
N LEU A 28 -24.22 -9.78 19.80
CA LEU A 28 -24.37 -8.62 18.94
C LEU A 28 -25.85 -8.35 18.64
N SER A 29 -26.30 -7.15 18.98
CA SER A 29 -27.60 -6.61 18.55
C SER A 29 -27.38 -5.60 17.44
N LEU A 30 -27.90 -5.92 16.25
CA LEU A 30 -27.85 -5.00 15.11
C LEU A 30 -28.86 -3.86 15.24
N LEU A 31 -29.69 -3.85 16.28
CA LEU A 31 -30.67 -2.77 16.53
C LEU A 31 -30.02 -1.40 16.69
N SER A 32 -28.72 -1.32 17.00
CA SER A 32 -27.99 -0.05 17.01
C SER A 32 -27.89 0.61 15.63
N LEU A 33 -28.09 -0.14 14.55
CA LEU A 33 -28.21 0.38 13.18
C LEU A 33 -29.65 0.81 12.84
N LYS A 34 -30.63 0.48 13.69
CA LYS A 34 -32.04 0.82 13.48
C LYS A 34 -32.21 2.33 13.57
N ASN A 35 -32.81 2.94 12.56
CA ASN A 35 -32.99 4.40 12.46
C ASN A 35 -31.66 5.19 12.49
N SER A 36 -30.56 4.58 12.09
CA SER A 36 -29.27 5.27 11.96
C SER A 36 -29.24 6.20 10.75
N ASN A 37 -28.43 7.25 10.84
CA ASN A 37 -28.23 8.21 9.74
C ASN A 37 -27.50 7.59 8.53
N CYS A 38 -26.93 6.39 8.67
CA CYS A 38 -26.12 5.73 7.65
C CYS A 38 -26.90 4.77 6.73
N SER A 39 -28.23 4.71 6.80
CA SER A 39 -29.03 3.78 5.98
C SER A 39 -28.83 3.94 4.47
N ASN A 40 -28.50 5.15 4.01
CA ASN A 40 -28.23 5.46 2.60
C ASN A 40 -26.74 5.46 2.23
N THR A 41 -25.84 5.25 3.19
CA THR A 41 -24.39 5.32 2.97
C THR A 41 -23.68 4.01 3.26
N LEU A 42 -24.18 3.22 4.21
CA LEU A 42 -23.58 1.97 4.68
C LEU A 42 -23.74 0.87 3.62
N ASN A 43 -22.65 0.59 2.91
CA ASN A 43 -22.61 -0.37 1.83
C ASN A 43 -21.87 -1.68 2.18
N THR A 44 -21.02 -1.69 3.21
CA THR A 44 -20.25 -2.87 3.62
C THR A 44 -20.38 -3.15 5.11
N ILE A 45 -20.70 -4.41 5.44
CA ILE A 45 -20.69 -4.90 6.83
C ILE A 45 -19.71 -6.07 6.95
N VAL A 46 -18.79 -5.97 7.90
CA VAL A 46 -17.82 -7.02 8.20
C VAL A 46 -18.07 -7.55 9.60
N PHE A 47 -18.25 -8.86 9.72
CA PHE A 47 -18.28 -9.59 10.97
C PHE A 47 -16.98 -10.36 11.12
N CYS A 48 -16.23 -10.07 12.17
CA CYS A 48 -14.98 -10.75 12.52
C CYS A 48 -15.12 -11.37 13.91
N TYR A 49 -14.86 -12.68 14.04
CA TYR A 49 -14.94 -13.44 15.29
C TYR A 49 -16.30 -13.44 16.04
N VAL A 50 -17.33 -12.79 15.48
CA VAL A 50 -18.66 -12.64 16.08
C VAL A 50 -19.33 -14.01 16.29
N ASP A 51 -20.00 -14.16 17.43
CA ASP A 51 -20.88 -15.31 17.72
C ASP A 51 -22.34 -14.99 17.33
N PHE A 52 -22.86 -15.70 16.32
CA PHE A 52 -24.20 -15.48 15.78
C PHE A 52 -25.35 -16.14 16.58
N LYS A 53 -25.06 -16.95 17.61
CA LYS A 53 -26.07 -17.76 18.35
C LYS A 53 -27.28 -16.95 18.82
N ASN A 54 -27.08 -15.68 19.19
CA ASN A 54 -28.12 -14.80 19.72
C ASN A 54 -28.25 -13.49 18.93
N ILE A 55 -27.90 -13.44 17.65
CA ILE A 55 -28.01 -12.20 16.87
C ILE A 55 -29.47 -11.71 16.79
N ILE A 56 -29.67 -10.41 17.02
CA ILE A 56 -30.98 -9.74 17.00
C ILE A 56 -30.99 -8.68 15.89
N GLY A 57 -32.09 -8.61 15.15
CA GLY A 57 -32.37 -7.54 14.19
C GLY A 57 -31.85 -7.77 12.76
N LEU A 58 -31.29 -8.94 12.44
CA LEU A 58 -30.64 -9.18 11.13
C LEU A 58 -31.55 -8.91 9.92
N ILE A 59 -32.74 -9.51 9.88
CA ILE A 59 -33.71 -9.31 8.79
C ILE A 59 -34.19 -7.86 8.73
N GLU A 60 -34.55 -7.29 9.88
CA GLU A 60 -35.10 -5.94 9.95
C GLU A 60 -34.09 -4.90 9.45
N ILE A 61 -32.85 -4.97 9.93
CA ILE A 61 -31.81 -4.00 9.63
C ILE A 61 -31.33 -4.11 8.19
N PHE A 62 -31.02 -5.33 7.70
CA PHE A 62 -30.46 -5.45 6.36
C PHE A 62 -31.48 -5.07 5.28
N ASN A 63 -32.78 -5.26 5.53
CA ASN A 63 -33.80 -4.76 4.62
C ASN A 63 -33.93 -3.21 4.64
N GLN A 64 -33.54 -2.54 5.73
CA GLN A 64 -33.55 -1.07 5.82
C GLN A 64 -32.34 -0.38 5.17
N LEU A 65 -31.19 -1.05 5.01
CA LEU A 65 -29.95 -0.45 4.48
C LEU A 65 -29.98 -0.31 2.94
N ASN A 66 -30.23 0.88 2.41
CA ASN A 66 -30.56 1.12 0.99
C ASN A 66 -29.44 0.82 0.00
N VAL A 67 -28.20 0.93 0.44
CA VAL A 67 -27.02 0.79 -0.43
C VAL A 67 -26.14 -0.40 -0.03
N LEU A 68 -26.64 -1.33 0.79
CA LEU A 68 -25.89 -2.50 1.24
C LEU A 68 -25.45 -3.35 0.04
N GLU A 69 -24.15 -3.34 -0.26
CA GLU A 69 -23.55 -4.06 -1.37
C GLU A 69 -22.94 -5.38 -0.90
N SER A 70 -22.18 -5.36 0.20
CA SER A 70 -21.40 -6.53 0.62
C SER A 70 -21.44 -6.83 2.11
N ILE A 71 -21.41 -8.13 2.39
CA ILE A 71 -21.27 -8.70 3.71
C ILE A 71 -20.06 -9.61 3.72
N HIS A 72 -19.29 -9.55 4.80
CA HIS A 72 -18.12 -10.36 5.03
C HIS A 72 -18.27 -11.07 6.39
N ILE A 73 -18.16 -12.39 6.41
CA ILE A 73 -18.21 -13.23 7.61
C ILE A 73 -16.85 -13.90 7.74
N ILE A 74 -16.10 -13.52 8.79
CA ILE A 74 -14.69 -13.86 8.94
C ILE A 74 -14.44 -14.41 10.36
N PHE A 75 -13.97 -15.65 10.46
CA PHE A 75 -13.76 -16.42 11.71
C PHE A 75 -14.91 -16.40 12.71
N CYS A 76 -16.14 -16.15 12.25
CA CYS A 76 -17.31 -16.09 13.10
C CYS A 76 -17.68 -17.48 13.64
N LYS A 77 -18.32 -17.50 14.81
CA LYS A 77 -18.82 -18.70 15.49
C LYS A 77 -20.34 -18.83 15.30
N SER A 78 -20.85 -20.04 15.53
CA SER A 78 -22.29 -20.33 15.61
C SER A 78 -23.10 -19.90 14.38
N LEU A 79 -22.61 -20.21 13.17
CA LEU A 79 -23.40 -20.12 11.93
C LEU A 79 -24.49 -21.21 11.91
N ASP A 80 -25.41 -21.14 12.86
CA ASP A 80 -26.47 -22.10 13.07
C ASP A 80 -27.63 -21.93 12.07
N THR A 81 -28.53 -22.90 12.05
CA THR A 81 -29.73 -22.92 11.20
C THR A 81 -30.59 -21.67 11.37
N LYS A 82 -30.61 -21.07 12.56
CA LYS A 82 -31.40 -19.86 12.85
C LYS A 82 -30.77 -18.63 12.17
N PHE A 83 -29.46 -18.48 12.22
CA PHE A 83 -28.75 -17.42 11.49
C PHE A 83 -28.90 -17.61 9.98
N ILE A 84 -28.63 -18.82 9.49
CA ILE A 84 -28.66 -19.13 8.05
C ILE A 84 -30.07 -18.92 7.47
N SER A 85 -31.11 -19.36 8.18
CA SER A 85 -32.50 -19.11 7.80
C SER A 85 -32.79 -17.61 7.72
N GLN A 86 -32.30 -16.80 8.66
CA GLN A 86 -32.52 -15.36 8.61
C GLN A 86 -31.80 -14.70 7.41
N ILE A 87 -30.53 -15.01 7.19
CA ILE A 87 -29.72 -14.34 6.15
C ILE A 87 -30.18 -14.70 4.72
N ILE A 88 -30.61 -15.95 4.49
CA ILE A 88 -31.13 -16.39 3.18
C ILE A 88 -32.49 -15.74 2.87
N ASN A 89 -33.29 -15.43 3.90
CA ASN A 89 -34.62 -14.84 3.77
C ASN A 89 -34.62 -13.30 3.68
N ILE A 90 -33.46 -12.65 3.68
CA ILE A 90 -33.39 -11.20 3.43
C ILE A 90 -33.81 -10.93 1.98
N THR A 91 -34.77 -10.03 1.82
CA THR A 91 -35.33 -9.68 0.51
C THR A 91 -34.46 -8.70 -0.27
N LYS A 92 -33.68 -7.88 0.43
CA LYS A 92 -32.82 -6.87 -0.19
C LYS A 92 -31.58 -7.54 -0.83
N PRO A 93 -31.21 -7.16 -2.07
CA PRO A 93 -30.05 -7.75 -2.71
C PRO A 93 -28.76 -7.28 -2.03
N PHE A 94 -27.88 -8.22 -1.71
CA PHE A 94 -26.50 -7.98 -1.29
C PHE A 94 -25.62 -9.16 -1.73
N LYS A 95 -24.30 -8.98 -1.65
CA LYS A 95 -23.30 -10.01 -1.93
C LYS A 95 -22.66 -10.48 -0.63
N LEU A 96 -22.58 -11.79 -0.40
CA LEU A 96 -21.68 -12.35 0.60
C LEU A 96 -20.31 -12.54 -0.06
N LYS A 97 -19.35 -11.66 0.24
CA LYS A 97 -18.01 -11.67 -0.38
C LYS A 97 -17.01 -12.54 0.37
N SER A 98 -17.12 -12.63 1.70
CA SER A 98 -16.22 -13.48 2.50
C SER A 98 -17.03 -14.43 3.37
N LEU A 99 -16.63 -15.70 3.38
CA LEU A 99 -17.16 -16.74 4.24
C LEU A 99 -16.01 -17.59 4.79
N ILE A 100 -15.51 -17.18 5.96
CA ILE A 100 -14.48 -17.87 6.72
C ILE A 100 -15.02 -18.15 8.12
N PHE A 101 -15.00 -19.41 8.58
CA PHE A 101 -15.63 -19.79 9.85
C PHE A 101 -14.73 -20.63 10.74
N ASN A 102 -14.85 -20.48 12.06
CA ASN A 102 -13.98 -21.14 13.04
C ASN A 102 -14.55 -22.45 13.61
N LYS A 103 -15.77 -22.82 13.21
CA LYS A 103 -16.39 -24.08 13.63
C LYS A 103 -17.48 -24.48 12.67
N ILE A 104 -17.46 -25.73 12.24
CA ILE A 104 -18.55 -26.33 11.47
C ILE A 104 -19.51 -27.01 12.45
N LEU A 105 -20.71 -26.46 12.61
CA LEU A 105 -21.72 -27.05 13.49
C LEU A 105 -22.87 -27.71 12.72
N GLN A 106 -23.19 -27.26 11.49
CA GLN A 106 -24.36 -27.70 10.71
C GLN A 106 -24.11 -27.54 9.20
N ILE A 107 -23.63 -28.60 8.54
CA ILE A 107 -23.16 -28.54 7.14
C ILE A 107 -24.30 -28.30 6.16
N GLU A 108 -25.47 -28.89 6.38
CA GLU A 108 -26.62 -28.75 5.48
C GLU A 108 -27.03 -27.28 5.33
N SER A 109 -26.95 -26.51 6.41
CA SER A 109 -27.27 -25.07 6.37
C SER A 109 -26.19 -24.27 5.65
N LEU A 110 -24.91 -24.59 5.83
CA LEU A 110 -23.82 -23.95 5.09
C LEU A 110 -23.91 -24.23 3.59
N ILE A 111 -24.32 -25.43 3.19
CA ILE A 111 -24.58 -25.77 1.78
C ILE A 111 -25.67 -24.86 1.20
N LEU A 112 -26.77 -24.63 1.91
CA LEU A 112 -27.82 -23.69 1.46
C LEU A 112 -27.30 -22.26 1.30
N LEU A 113 -26.42 -21.82 2.22
CA LEU A 113 -25.79 -20.49 2.13
C LEU A 113 -24.89 -20.39 0.89
N ILE A 114 -24.08 -21.42 0.63
CA ILE A 114 -23.22 -21.51 -0.55
C ILE A 114 -24.03 -21.54 -1.85
N GLN A 115 -25.11 -22.32 -1.89
CA GLN A 115 -26.02 -22.35 -3.05
C GLN A 115 -26.62 -20.97 -3.34
N LYS A 116 -26.97 -20.22 -2.28
CA LYS A 116 -27.58 -18.89 -2.41
C LYS A 116 -26.58 -17.81 -2.82
N PHE A 117 -25.39 -17.79 -2.22
CA PHE A 117 -24.46 -16.67 -2.33
C PHE A 117 -23.12 -16.99 -3.01
N GLY A 118 -22.83 -18.26 -3.30
CA GLY A 118 -21.51 -18.76 -3.70
C GLY A 118 -20.88 -18.02 -4.88
N ASN A 119 -21.67 -17.63 -5.88
CA ASN A 119 -21.18 -16.92 -7.07
C ASN A 119 -20.64 -15.49 -6.76
N ASN A 120 -20.78 -15.01 -5.53
CA ASN A 120 -20.20 -13.74 -5.06
C ASN A 120 -19.09 -13.92 -4.04
N ILE A 121 -18.79 -15.15 -3.61
CA ILE A 121 -17.75 -15.43 -2.62
C ILE A 121 -16.38 -15.26 -3.27
N GLU A 122 -15.60 -14.35 -2.72
CA GLU A 122 -14.21 -14.05 -3.08
C GLU A 122 -13.23 -14.60 -2.04
N ASP A 123 -13.63 -14.67 -0.76
CA ASP A 123 -12.81 -15.27 0.29
C ASP A 123 -13.54 -16.45 0.93
N PHE A 124 -12.91 -17.62 0.91
CA PHE A 124 -13.47 -18.82 1.51
C PHE A 124 -12.46 -19.52 2.40
N GLY A 125 -12.94 -20.03 3.54
CA GLY A 125 -12.10 -20.89 4.35
C GLY A 125 -12.71 -21.31 5.66
N PHE A 126 -11.94 -22.04 6.46
CA PHE A 126 -12.36 -22.42 7.80
C PHE A 126 -11.20 -22.82 8.71
N SER A 127 -11.45 -22.83 10.02
CA SER A 127 -10.57 -23.39 11.04
C SER A 127 -11.37 -24.29 11.98
N GLY A 128 -10.73 -25.30 12.58
CA GLY A 128 -11.31 -26.08 13.67
C GLY A 128 -12.43 -27.03 13.27
N ILE A 129 -12.08 -28.12 12.58
CA ILE A 129 -13.00 -29.25 12.36
C ILE A 129 -12.76 -30.32 13.41
N LYS A 130 -13.81 -30.72 14.13
CA LYS A 130 -13.86 -32.08 14.68
C LYS A 130 -14.47 -32.95 13.60
N GLU A 131 -13.71 -33.92 13.10
CA GLU A 131 -14.05 -34.90 12.06
C GLU A 131 -15.55 -34.97 11.74
N SER A 132 -15.99 -34.23 10.71
CA SER A 132 -17.35 -34.35 10.21
C SER A 132 -17.32 -35.15 8.92
N GLN A 133 -18.06 -36.27 8.90
CA GLN A 133 -18.23 -37.12 7.72
C GLN A 133 -18.86 -36.38 6.52
N GLN A 134 -19.48 -35.22 6.75
CA GLN A 134 -20.19 -34.46 5.74
C GLN A 134 -19.35 -33.34 5.10
N LEU A 135 -18.11 -33.09 5.55
CA LEU A 135 -17.23 -32.07 4.94
C LEU A 135 -17.06 -32.24 3.42
N PRO A 136 -16.97 -33.46 2.86
CA PRO A 136 -16.97 -33.66 1.42
C PRO A 136 -18.12 -32.96 0.68
N GLN A 137 -19.35 -33.03 1.22
CA GLN A 137 -20.53 -32.43 0.61
C GLN A 137 -20.46 -30.90 0.59
N LEU A 138 -19.84 -30.31 1.63
CA LEU A 138 -19.60 -28.88 1.69
C LEU A 138 -18.60 -28.46 0.60
N LEU A 139 -17.46 -29.16 0.52
CA LEU A 139 -16.42 -28.87 -0.47
C LEU A 139 -16.93 -29.06 -1.91
N GLU A 140 -17.70 -30.12 -2.18
CA GLU A 140 -18.38 -30.33 -3.47
C GLU A 140 -19.29 -29.16 -3.81
N SER A 141 -20.06 -28.66 -2.85
CA SER A 141 -20.90 -27.47 -3.04
C SER A 141 -20.07 -26.22 -3.34
N VAL A 142 -18.94 -26.01 -2.64
CA VAL A 142 -18.04 -24.87 -2.90
C VAL A 142 -17.46 -24.95 -4.31
N ILE A 143 -17.03 -26.13 -4.76
CA ILE A 143 -16.52 -26.36 -6.12
C ILE A 143 -17.58 -25.96 -7.17
N ILE A 144 -18.84 -26.33 -6.94
CA ILE A 144 -19.93 -26.05 -7.88
C ILE A 144 -20.31 -24.55 -7.91
N TYR A 145 -20.41 -23.91 -6.74
CA TYR A 145 -21.04 -22.59 -6.64
C TYR A 145 -20.06 -21.42 -6.48
N CYS A 146 -18.82 -21.64 -6.02
CA CYS A 146 -17.88 -20.58 -5.63
C CYS A 146 -16.69 -20.43 -6.60
N CYS A 147 -16.94 -20.07 -7.86
CA CYS A 147 -15.90 -19.98 -8.87
C CYS A 147 -14.99 -18.72 -8.76
N LYS A 148 -15.39 -17.69 -8.00
CA LYS A 148 -14.69 -16.39 -7.90
C LYS A 148 -13.74 -16.28 -6.71
N ILE A 149 -13.45 -17.39 -6.03
CA ILE A 149 -12.57 -17.38 -4.85
C ILE A 149 -11.17 -16.88 -5.26
N LYS A 150 -10.73 -15.82 -4.60
CA LYS A 150 -9.40 -15.21 -4.67
C LYS A 150 -8.54 -15.59 -3.46
N PHE A 151 -9.18 -15.78 -2.30
CA PHE A 151 -8.52 -16.19 -1.06
C PHE A 151 -9.10 -17.51 -0.58
N LEU A 152 -8.22 -18.51 -0.43
CA LEU A 152 -8.57 -19.82 0.10
C LEU A 152 -7.75 -20.12 1.35
N TYR A 153 -8.45 -20.35 2.47
CA TYR A 153 -7.84 -20.78 3.73
C TYR A 153 -8.41 -22.12 4.18
N LEU A 154 -7.56 -23.14 4.30
CA LEU A 154 -8.00 -24.46 4.76
C LEU A 154 -7.07 -25.00 5.85
N PRO A 155 -7.62 -25.51 6.96
CA PRO A 155 -6.86 -25.98 8.10
C PRO A 155 -6.50 -27.47 7.95
N GLY A 156 -5.73 -27.98 8.92
CA GLY A 156 -5.00 -29.23 8.80
C GLY A 156 -5.76 -30.50 9.01
N GLU A 157 -6.97 -30.41 9.55
CA GLU A 157 -7.78 -31.56 9.96
C GLU A 157 -8.54 -32.20 8.78
N LEU A 158 -7.98 -32.13 7.58
CA LEU A 158 -8.49 -32.80 6.38
C LEU A 158 -8.13 -34.30 6.43
N ASN A 159 -8.88 -35.15 5.74
CA ASN A 159 -8.47 -36.53 5.46
C ASN A 159 -8.09 -36.63 3.98
N SER A 160 -7.62 -37.80 3.53
CA SER A 160 -7.18 -38.00 2.14
C SER A 160 -8.28 -37.71 1.11
N GLN A 161 -9.56 -38.01 1.41
CA GLN A 161 -10.69 -37.68 0.54
C GLN A 161 -10.88 -36.16 0.43
N ASN A 162 -10.82 -35.44 1.54
CA ASN A 162 -10.95 -34.00 1.59
C ASN A 162 -9.80 -33.30 0.85
N ILE A 163 -8.59 -33.87 0.88
CA ILE A 163 -7.45 -33.35 0.12
C ILE A 163 -7.68 -33.43 -1.39
N ASN A 164 -8.23 -34.54 -1.89
CA ASN A 164 -8.54 -34.65 -3.32
C ASN A 164 -9.59 -33.60 -3.75
N LEU A 165 -10.59 -33.34 -2.90
CA LEU A 165 -11.57 -32.27 -3.14
C LEU A 165 -10.93 -30.88 -3.07
N LEU A 166 -9.98 -30.65 -2.16
CA LEU A 166 -9.19 -29.43 -2.12
C LEU A 166 -8.43 -29.20 -3.44
N PHE A 167 -7.76 -30.22 -3.97
CA PHE A 167 -7.07 -30.09 -5.25
C PHE A 167 -8.03 -29.77 -6.41
N ASN A 168 -9.19 -30.42 -6.44
CA ASN A 168 -10.25 -30.10 -7.41
C ASN A 168 -10.74 -28.66 -7.26
N LEU A 169 -10.88 -28.16 -6.03
CA LEU A 169 -11.26 -26.78 -5.76
C LEU A 169 -10.22 -25.80 -6.28
N ILE A 170 -8.94 -25.99 -5.94
CA ILE A 170 -7.83 -25.13 -6.41
C ILE A 170 -7.78 -25.09 -7.94
N GLU A 171 -7.89 -26.25 -8.60
CA GLU A 171 -7.86 -26.30 -10.07
C GLU A 171 -9.08 -25.56 -10.67
N ASN A 172 -10.26 -25.68 -10.06
CA ASN A 172 -11.48 -25.00 -10.50
C ASN A 172 -11.39 -23.46 -10.36
N ILE A 173 -10.78 -22.96 -9.29
CA ILE A 173 -10.65 -21.51 -9.02
C ILE A 173 -9.32 -20.91 -9.49
N LYS A 174 -8.48 -21.70 -10.17
CA LYS A 174 -7.09 -21.37 -10.51
C LYS A 174 -6.91 -20.00 -11.14
N GLN A 175 -7.82 -19.57 -12.02
CA GLN A 175 -7.73 -18.28 -12.70
C GLN A 175 -7.97 -17.07 -11.79
N ASN A 176 -8.65 -17.25 -10.65
CA ASN A 176 -8.99 -16.19 -9.71
C ASN A 176 -8.15 -16.21 -8.43
N LEU A 177 -7.57 -17.37 -8.08
CA LEU A 177 -6.83 -17.60 -6.85
C LEU A 177 -5.56 -16.74 -6.80
N ASN A 178 -5.48 -15.86 -5.80
CA ASN A 178 -4.33 -14.99 -5.56
C ASN A 178 -3.66 -15.27 -4.20
N TYR A 179 -4.43 -15.78 -3.24
CA TYR A 179 -4.00 -16.04 -1.86
C TYR A 179 -4.38 -17.47 -1.45
N LEU A 180 -3.39 -18.26 -1.06
CA LEU A 180 -3.60 -19.64 -0.61
C LEU A 180 -2.88 -19.89 0.71
N LEU A 181 -3.65 -20.35 1.71
CA LEU A 181 -3.15 -20.71 3.03
C LEU A 181 -3.54 -22.15 3.33
N ILE A 182 -2.53 -23.00 3.51
CA ILE A 182 -2.69 -24.40 3.88
C ILE A 182 -1.88 -24.64 5.14
N ASP A 183 -2.57 -25.07 6.20
CA ASP A 183 -1.95 -25.47 7.46
C ASP A 183 -2.25 -26.95 7.68
N THR A 184 -1.28 -27.78 8.05
CA THR A 184 -1.47 -29.15 8.57
C THR A 184 -0.35 -29.59 9.50
N TYR A 185 -0.70 -30.45 10.44
CA TYR A 185 0.22 -31.08 11.39
C TYR A 185 0.34 -32.60 11.17
N ASP A 186 -0.36 -33.13 10.15
CA ASP A 186 -0.27 -34.53 9.76
C ASP A 186 0.81 -34.70 8.68
N SER A 187 1.78 -35.59 8.95
CA SER A 187 2.91 -35.83 8.04
C SER A 187 2.51 -36.54 6.75
N HIS A 188 1.50 -37.41 6.79
CA HIS A 188 0.99 -38.09 5.60
C HIS A 188 0.26 -37.11 4.68
N LEU A 189 -0.58 -36.24 5.24
CA LEU A 189 -1.24 -35.18 4.47
C LEU A 189 -0.23 -34.16 3.91
N SER A 190 0.77 -33.78 4.72
CA SER A 190 1.85 -32.90 4.27
C SER A 190 2.56 -33.47 3.03
N SER A 191 2.85 -34.77 3.04
CA SER A 191 3.45 -35.48 1.90
C SER A 191 2.57 -35.41 0.64
N ILE A 192 1.26 -35.73 0.76
CA ILE A 192 0.32 -35.67 -0.36
C ILE A 192 0.22 -34.23 -0.92
N ILE A 193 0.16 -33.23 -0.05
CA ILE A 193 0.12 -31.81 -0.44
C ILE A 193 1.38 -31.43 -1.22
N LEU A 194 2.57 -31.73 -0.70
CA LEU A 194 3.84 -31.39 -1.34
C LEU A 194 3.99 -32.06 -2.71
N GLN A 195 3.62 -33.33 -2.84
CA GLN A 195 3.76 -34.06 -4.10
C GLN A 195 2.87 -33.50 -5.24
N ASN A 196 1.67 -33.01 -4.92
CA ASN A 196 0.66 -32.66 -5.92
C ASN A 196 0.46 -31.14 -6.11
N LEU A 197 0.57 -30.34 -5.03
CA LEU A 197 0.16 -28.93 -5.05
C LEU A 197 0.86 -28.13 -6.14
N GLY A 198 2.16 -28.35 -6.35
CA GLY A 198 2.96 -27.60 -7.33
C GLY A 198 2.42 -27.66 -8.77
N GLN A 199 1.64 -28.68 -9.13
CA GLN A 199 1.10 -28.88 -10.49
C GLN A 199 -0.20 -28.12 -10.75
N ILE A 200 -0.98 -27.85 -9.69
CA ILE A 200 -2.34 -27.29 -9.78
C ILE A 200 -2.40 -25.80 -9.47
N LEU A 201 -1.35 -25.25 -8.86
CA LEU A 201 -1.27 -23.81 -8.55
C LEU A 201 -1.30 -22.94 -9.82
N PRO A 202 -1.83 -21.71 -9.75
CA PRO A 202 -1.74 -20.74 -10.84
C PRO A 202 -0.30 -20.29 -11.07
N PHE A 203 -0.02 -19.75 -12.26
CA PHE A 203 1.32 -19.25 -12.63
C PHE A 203 1.79 -18.06 -11.78
N LYS A 204 0.87 -17.35 -11.12
CA LYS A 204 1.15 -16.23 -10.25
C LYS A 204 0.30 -16.30 -8.98
N LEU A 205 0.92 -16.10 -7.83
CA LEU A 205 0.26 -15.87 -6.55
C LEU A 205 0.78 -14.59 -5.90
N GLU A 206 -0.11 -13.84 -5.26
CA GLU A 206 0.27 -12.72 -4.40
C GLU A 206 0.77 -13.24 -3.04
N TYR A 207 0.18 -14.33 -2.52
CA TYR A 207 0.56 -14.92 -1.24
C TYR A 207 0.35 -16.44 -1.21
N LEU A 208 1.38 -17.17 -0.76
CA LEU A 208 1.30 -18.60 -0.44
C LEU A 208 1.86 -18.83 0.96
N LYS A 209 1.03 -19.41 1.85
CA LYS A 209 1.47 -19.91 3.15
C LYS A 209 1.31 -21.42 3.21
N LEU A 210 2.40 -22.10 3.54
CA LEU A 210 2.43 -23.53 3.79
C LEU A 210 2.92 -23.76 5.23
N SER A 211 2.04 -24.16 6.13
CA SER A 211 2.43 -24.65 7.46
C SER A 211 2.29 -26.16 7.48
N LEU A 212 3.36 -26.91 7.24
CA LEU A 212 3.32 -28.35 7.01
C LEU A 212 4.39 -29.07 7.86
N VAL A 213 4.27 -30.38 7.99
CA VAL A 213 5.38 -31.24 8.45
C VAL A 213 6.22 -31.61 7.22
N ILE A 214 7.33 -30.91 7.01
CA ILE A 214 8.08 -30.98 5.75
C ILE A 214 9.13 -32.10 5.81
N ASN A 215 9.05 -33.04 4.86
CA ASN A 215 10.17 -33.92 4.51
C ASN A 215 10.85 -33.39 3.25
N THR A 216 12.18 -33.51 3.16
CA THR A 216 12.93 -32.86 2.06
C THR A 216 12.67 -33.45 0.68
N SER A 217 12.41 -34.75 0.56
CA SER A 217 12.16 -35.39 -0.76
C SER A 217 10.86 -34.91 -1.40
N ASP A 218 9.78 -34.84 -0.64
CA ASP A 218 8.51 -34.31 -1.14
C ASP A 218 8.57 -32.80 -1.33
N PHE A 219 9.31 -32.10 -0.47
CA PHE A 219 9.53 -30.66 -0.63
C PHE A 219 10.27 -30.33 -1.92
N GLU A 220 11.32 -31.08 -2.24
CA GLU A 220 12.02 -30.95 -3.51
C GLU A 220 11.07 -31.24 -4.70
N THR A 221 10.18 -32.23 -4.57
CA THR A 221 9.16 -32.53 -5.56
C THR A 221 8.20 -31.35 -5.78
N PHE A 222 7.71 -30.73 -4.70
CA PHE A 222 6.90 -29.51 -4.75
C PHE A 222 7.64 -28.38 -5.50
N LEU A 223 8.91 -28.17 -5.16
CA LEU A 223 9.72 -27.10 -5.74
C LEU A 223 9.97 -27.30 -7.24
N LYS A 224 10.22 -28.55 -7.67
CA LYS A 224 10.36 -28.92 -9.10
C LYS A 224 9.06 -28.73 -9.85
N ASN A 225 7.94 -29.23 -9.30
CA ASN A 225 6.63 -29.14 -9.93
C ASN A 225 6.16 -27.69 -10.05
N SER A 226 6.48 -26.85 -9.07
CA SER A 226 6.11 -25.43 -9.08
C SER A 226 7.06 -24.55 -9.89
N GLN A 227 8.15 -25.03 -10.49
CA GLN A 227 9.27 -24.24 -11.03
C GLN A 227 8.92 -23.01 -11.91
N ASN A 228 7.77 -23.00 -12.57
CA ASN A 228 7.32 -21.91 -13.44
C ASN A 228 6.35 -20.93 -12.77
N ILE A 229 6.15 -21.04 -11.45
CA ILE A 229 5.20 -20.23 -10.70
C ILE A 229 5.93 -19.09 -9.99
N PHE A 230 5.43 -17.87 -10.15
CA PHE A 230 5.85 -16.70 -9.39
C PHE A 230 4.99 -16.49 -8.15
N ILE A 231 5.61 -16.32 -6.98
CA ILE A 231 4.93 -16.15 -5.70
C ILE A 231 5.48 -14.87 -5.06
N LYS A 232 4.70 -13.78 -5.03
CA LYS A 232 5.19 -12.49 -4.50
C LYS A 232 5.60 -12.63 -3.03
N LYS A 233 4.75 -13.20 -2.17
CA LYS A 233 5.02 -13.48 -0.76
C LYS A 233 4.91 -14.97 -0.47
N LEU A 234 6.02 -15.61 -0.10
CA LEU A 234 6.06 -17.02 0.28
C LEU A 234 6.37 -17.15 1.78
N VAL A 235 5.47 -17.82 2.50
CA VAL A 235 5.62 -18.11 3.93
C VAL A 235 5.64 -19.62 4.13
N ILE A 236 6.70 -20.13 4.74
CA ILE A 236 6.85 -21.55 5.04
C ILE A 236 7.00 -21.71 6.55
N THR A 237 6.13 -22.50 7.15
CA THR A 237 6.29 -22.98 8.51
C THR A 237 6.53 -24.48 8.47
N ASN A 238 7.71 -24.90 8.91
CA ASN A 238 8.04 -26.31 9.04
C ASN A 238 7.75 -26.78 10.46
N ASN A 239 6.69 -27.56 10.61
CA ASN A 239 6.24 -28.16 11.87
C ASN A 239 7.00 -29.47 12.11
N ARG A 240 8.15 -29.42 12.80
CA ARG A 240 8.99 -30.59 13.09
C ARG A 240 8.38 -31.43 14.22
N ILE A 241 8.23 -32.74 13.98
CA ILE A 241 7.73 -33.71 14.97
C ILE A 241 8.88 -34.49 15.65
N LYS A 242 10.12 -34.46 15.11
CA LYS A 242 11.29 -35.23 15.62
C LYS A 242 12.62 -34.46 15.44
N ASP A 243 13.65 -34.88 16.19
CA ASP A 243 15.00 -34.26 16.25
C ASP A 243 15.89 -34.48 15.00
N GLU A 244 15.41 -35.18 13.97
CA GLU A 244 16.13 -35.30 12.69
C GLU A 244 15.95 -34.00 11.89
N ILE A 245 16.91 -33.09 12.06
CA ILE A 245 16.94 -31.77 11.42
C ILE A 245 17.32 -31.95 9.94
N GLU A 246 16.33 -32.14 9.07
CA GLU A 246 16.54 -31.94 7.65
C GLU A 246 16.43 -30.44 7.31
N ASP A 247 17.56 -29.78 7.02
CA ASP A 247 17.58 -28.36 6.63
C ASP A 247 16.95 -28.20 5.24
N ILE A 248 15.84 -27.46 5.15
CA ILE A 248 15.17 -27.17 3.88
C ILE A 248 15.86 -26.05 3.09
N PHE A 249 16.75 -25.29 3.71
CA PHE A 249 17.38 -24.10 3.11
C PHE A 249 18.17 -24.38 1.82
N PRO A 250 18.93 -25.48 1.66
CA PRO A 250 19.59 -25.80 0.39
C PRO A 250 18.62 -25.88 -0.79
N TYR A 251 17.43 -26.44 -0.57
CA TYR A 251 16.38 -26.55 -1.59
C TYR A 251 15.75 -25.20 -1.91
N ILE A 252 15.47 -24.37 -0.89
CA ILE A 252 15.03 -22.98 -1.08
C ILE A 252 16.04 -22.22 -1.94
N LYS A 253 17.34 -22.35 -1.63
CA LYS A 253 18.41 -21.70 -2.37
C LYS A 253 18.44 -22.12 -3.84
N GLU A 254 18.35 -23.41 -4.11
CA GLU A 254 18.43 -23.93 -5.47
C GLU A 254 17.21 -23.57 -6.32
N TYR A 255 16.00 -23.77 -5.78
CA TYR A 255 14.77 -23.74 -6.57
C TYR A 255 13.97 -22.44 -6.46
N ILE A 256 14.16 -21.65 -5.39
CA ILE A 256 13.47 -20.36 -5.20
C ILE A 256 14.41 -19.18 -5.45
N ILE A 257 15.55 -19.14 -4.74
CA ILE A 257 16.47 -17.99 -4.76
C ILE A 257 17.11 -17.85 -6.14
N LYS A 258 17.84 -18.88 -6.60
CA LYS A 258 18.52 -18.84 -7.90
C LYS A 258 17.57 -18.64 -9.08
N LYS A 259 16.31 -19.07 -8.94
CA LYS A 259 15.27 -18.94 -9.96
C LYS A 259 14.49 -17.62 -9.88
N LYS A 260 14.75 -16.77 -8.88
CA LYS A 260 14.08 -15.46 -8.67
C LYS A 260 12.55 -15.52 -8.69
N ARG A 261 11.98 -16.55 -8.08
CA ARG A 261 10.53 -16.83 -8.13
C ARG A 261 9.73 -16.14 -7.03
N VAL A 262 10.41 -15.52 -6.08
CA VAL A 262 9.82 -14.91 -4.88
C VAL A 262 10.38 -13.52 -4.67
N LYS A 263 9.54 -12.58 -4.19
CA LYS A 263 9.97 -11.25 -3.78
C LYS A 263 10.18 -11.15 -2.27
N TYR A 264 9.26 -11.71 -1.49
CA TYR A 264 9.30 -11.72 -0.03
C TYR A 264 9.25 -13.15 0.51
N LEU A 265 10.15 -13.48 1.42
CA LEU A 265 10.28 -14.82 1.99
C LEU A 265 10.28 -14.76 3.52
N ALA A 266 9.42 -15.57 4.15
CA ALA A 266 9.54 -15.93 5.56
C ALA A 266 9.59 -17.44 5.71
N ILE A 267 10.53 -17.92 6.53
CA ILE A 267 10.62 -19.32 6.91
C ILE A 267 10.69 -19.38 8.44
N ARG A 268 9.84 -20.21 9.03
CA ARG A 268 9.83 -20.49 10.46
C ARG A 268 9.92 -21.99 10.68
N GLU A 269 10.87 -22.41 11.50
CA GLU A 269 11.00 -23.78 11.96
C GLU A 269 10.38 -23.86 13.36
N ILE A 270 9.42 -24.77 13.54
CA ILE A 270 8.76 -25.02 14.82
C ILE A 270 9.13 -26.44 15.25
N SER A 271 9.82 -26.57 16.38
CA SER A 271 10.09 -27.88 17.01
C SER A 271 9.12 -28.12 18.15
N THR A 272 8.49 -29.30 18.22
CA THR A 272 7.67 -29.68 19.38
C THR A 272 8.49 -29.92 20.65
N CYS A 273 9.83 -30.04 20.54
CA CYS A 273 10.74 -30.38 21.64
C CYS A 273 11.44 -29.16 22.26
N ILE A 274 11.49 -28.02 21.56
CA ILE A 274 12.21 -26.81 21.98
C ILE A 274 11.24 -25.64 21.91
N MET A 275 11.12 -24.86 23.00
CA MET A 275 10.32 -23.63 23.02
C MET A 275 10.91 -22.48 22.17
N ASP A 276 12.04 -22.74 21.50
CA ASP A 276 12.69 -21.83 20.57
C ASP A 276 12.28 -22.14 19.14
N CYS A 277 11.76 -21.13 18.46
CA CYS A 277 11.47 -21.16 17.04
C CYS A 277 12.61 -20.48 16.28
N ASP A 278 13.31 -21.24 15.43
CA ASP A 278 14.32 -20.68 14.54
C ASP A 278 13.62 -20.03 13.34
N SER A 279 13.71 -18.71 13.25
CA SER A 279 13.26 -17.96 12.07
C SER A 279 14.43 -17.74 11.13
N LEU A 280 14.20 -17.85 9.81
CA LEU A 280 15.21 -17.44 8.83
C LEU A 280 15.63 -15.96 9.01
N PHE A 281 14.72 -15.12 9.52
CA PHE A 281 14.99 -13.71 9.78
C PHE A 281 16.12 -13.48 10.79
N SER A 282 16.30 -14.36 11.77
CA SER A 282 17.36 -14.22 12.79
C SER A 282 18.74 -14.70 12.29
N LEU A 283 18.81 -15.40 11.16
CA LEU A 283 20.04 -15.97 10.58
C LEU A 283 20.71 -14.98 9.62
N LYS A 284 21.40 -13.97 10.16
CA LYS A 284 22.02 -12.86 9.39
C LYS A 284 22.81 -13.31 8.16
N ASP A 285 23.66 -14.33 8.30
CA ASP A 285 24.47 -14.85 7.19
C ASP A 285 23.62 -15.37 6.02
N LYS A 286 22.49 -16.04 6.32
CA LYS A 286 21.54 -16.54 5.31
C LYS A 286 20.74 -15.38 4.69
N VAL A 287 20.35 -14.39 5.49
CA VAL A 287 19.63 -13.18 5.03
C VAL A 287 20.49 -12.35 4.07
N ASP A 288 21.78 -12.18 4.34
CA ASP A 288 22.67 -11.40 3.48
C ASP A 288 22.88 -12.09 2.12
N ILE A 289 22.94 -13.42 2.08
CA ILE A 289 22.91 -14.18 0.81
C ILE A 289 21.63 -13.86 0.03
N LEU A 290 20.47 -13.81 0.68
CA LEU A 290 19.18 -13.54 0.02
C LEU A 290 19.08 -12.12 -0.55
N LYS A 291 19.65 -11.12 0.14
CA LYS A 291 19.70 -9.73 -0.35
C LYS A 291 20.45 -9.60 -1.68
N LEU A 292 21.50 -10.41 -1.90
CA LEU A 292 22.25 -10.42 -3.17
C LEU A 292 21.38 -10.85 -4.38
N TYR A 293 20.24 -11.49 -4.14
CA TYR A 293 19.30 -11.92 -5.17
C TYR A 293 18.02 -11.07 -5.23
N ASP A 294 18.02 -9.89 -4.60
CA ASP A 294 16.86 -8.99 -4.48
C ASP A 294 15.65 -9.62 -3.77
N ILE A 295 15.87 -10.60 -2.89
CA ILE A 295 14.83 -11.22 -2.08
C ILE A 295 14.84 -10.61 -0.68
N GLN A 296 13.70 -10.07 -0.26
CA GLN A 296 13.56 -9.49 1.06
C GLN A 296 13.08 -10.55 2.06
N VAL A 297 13.93 -10.89 3.03
CA VAL A 297 13.53 -11.72 4.17
C VAL A 297 12.83 -10.84 5.18
N LEU A 298 11.62 -11.24 5.55
CA LEU A 298 10.81 -10.53 6.53
C LEU A 298 10.59 -11.41 7.76
N ASP A 299 10.29 -10.78 8.88
CA ASP A 299 9.90 -11.50 10.09
C ASP A 299 8.61 -12.30 9.85
N TYR A 300 8.50 -13.50 10.42
CA TYR A 300 7.35 -14.38 10.23
C TYR A 300 6.04 -13.71 10.64
N HIS A 301 6.03 -12.94 11.73
CA HIS A 301 4.84 -12.23 12.20
C HIS A 301 4.54 -11.00 11.35
N SER A 302 5.54 -10.39 10.72
CA SER A 302 5.35 -9.27 9.79
C SER A 302 4.74 -9.68 8.43
N LEU A 303 4.98 -10.91 7.97
CA LEU A 303 4.37 -11.48 6.76
C LEU A 303 3.07 -12.25 7.04
N TYR A 304 2.74 -12.48 8.31
CA TYR A 304 1.47 -13.05 8.69
C TYR A 304 0.37 -12.05 8.34
N ILE A 305 -0.29 -12.29 7.22
CA ILE A 305 -1.59 -11.70 6.93
C ILE A 305 -2.50 -12.14 8.08
N SER A 306 -2.73 -11.27 9.08
CA SER A 306 -3.89 -11.45 9.95
C SER A 306 -5.07 -11.57 9.00
N ASN A 307 -5.96 -12.53 9.20
CA ASN A 307 -6.98 -12.81 8.19
C ASN A 307 -7.98 -11.65 7.94
N SER A 308 -7.79 -10.51 8.62
CA SER A 308 -8.40 -9.19 8.37
C SER A 308 -7.65 -8.33 7.33
N SER A 309 -6.39 -8.60 7.02
CA SER A 309 -5.49 -7.76 6.20
C SER A 309 -5.60 -7.97 4.69
N THR A 310 -6.40 -8.95 4.22
CA THR A 310 -6.87 -8.98 2.81
C THR A 310 -7.83 -7.84 2.49
N LEU A 311 -8.33 -7.14 3.51
CA LEU A 311 -9.09 -5.91 3.39
C LEU A 311 -8.15 -4.72 3.62
N SER A 312 -7.21 -4.45 2.70
CA SER A 312 -6.69 -3.08 2.63
C SER A 312 -7.93 -2.19 2.45
N GLU A 313 -8.17 -1.27 3.39
CA GLU A 313 -9.40 -0.46 3.40
C GLU A 313 -9.55 0.38 2.12
N ILE A 314 -8.44 0.53 1.39
CA ILE A 314 -8.29 1.26 0.15
C ILE A 314 -8.31 0.26 -1.02
N GLY A 315 -9.51 0.01 -1.56
CA GLY A 315 -9.72 -0.81 -2.76
C GLY A 315 -9.61 -0.01 -4.05
N LEU A 316 -8.42 0.49 -4.40
CA LEU A 316 -8.20 1.16 -5.69
C LEU A 316 -8.12 0.13 -6.82
N SER A 317 -9.11 0.11 -7.71
CA SER A 317 -9.11 -0.80 -8.86
C SER A 317 -8.02 -0.42 -9.87
N GLN A 318 -7.48 -1.41 -10.58
CA GLN A 318 -6.53 -1.14 -11.68
C GLN A 318 -7.16 -0.26 -12.77
N GLU A 319 -8.46 -0.43 -13.04
CA GLU A 319 -9.21 0.41 -13.98
C GLU A 319 -9.23 1.88 -13.56
N LEU A 320 -9.48 2.15 -12.26
CA LEU A 320 -9.45 3.51 -11.71
C LEU A 320 -8.05 4.14 -11.82
N LEU A 321 -7.01 3.37 -11.49
CA LEU A 321 -5.63 3.83 -11.57
C LEU A 321 -5.18 4.12 -13.02
N VAL A 322 -5.59 3.29 -13.98
CA VAL A 322 -5.35 3.52 -15.41
C VAL A 322 -6.14 4.74 -15.91
N SER A 323 -7.39 4.89 -15.49
CA SER A 323 -8.21 6.07 -15.81
C SER A 323 -7.59 7.36 -15.27
N ALA A 324 -7.09 7.34 -14.03
CA ALA A 324 -6.39 8.47 -13.44
C ALA A 324 -5.10 8.80 -14.20
N ARG A 325 -4.30 7.79 -14.56
CA ARG A 325 -3.10 7.97 -15.40
C ARG A 325 -3.44 8.64 -16.73
N ASN A 326 -4.47 8.15 -17.42
CA ASN A 326 -4.89 8.71 -18.71
C ASN A 326 -5.42 10.14 -18.57
N SER A 327 -6.12 10.45 -17.48
CA SER A 327 -6.60 11.81 -17.19
C SER A 327 -5.44 12.78 -16.93
N LEU A 328 -4.42 12.34 -16.20
CA LEU A 328 -3.20 13.12 -15.96
C LEU A 328 -2.37 13.32 -17.25
N LEU A 329 -2.33 12.34 -18.15
CA LEU A 329 -1.62 12.45 -19.43
C LEU A 329 -2.45 13.11 -20.55
N GLY A 330 -3.69 13.53 -20.26
CA GLY A 330 -4.59 14.14 -21.22
C GLY A 330 -4.17 15.55 -21.66
N GLN A 331 -4.92 16.14 -22.60
CA GLN A 331 -4.65 17.51 -23.08
C GLN A 331 -4.84 18.57 -21.98
N ASP A 332 -5.83 18.37 -21.11
CA ASP A 332 -6.16 19.28 -20.00
C ASP A 332 -6.12 18.50 -18.66
N PRO A 333 -4.93 18.25 -18.09
CA PRO A 333 -4.82 17.53 -16.84
C PRO A 333 -5.50 18.29 -15.69
N PRO A 334 -6.16 17.60 -14.74
CA PRO A 334 -6.80 18.24 -13.60
C PRO A 334 -5.80 19.05 -12.76
N GLU A 335 -6.15 20.29 -12.46
CA GLU A 335 -5.24 21.23 -11.77
C GLU A 335 -4.77 20.70 -10.40
N ARG A 336 -5.63 20.00 -9.65
CA ARG A 336 -5.31 19.40 -8.34
C ARG A 336 -5.13 17.87 -8.38
N GLY A 337 -4.91 17.31 -9.56
CA GLY A 337 -4.87 15.86 -9.75
C GLY A 337 -6.25 15.20 -9.69
N VAL A 338 -6.26 13.88 -9.65
CA VAL A 338 -7.46 13.03 -9.70
C VAL A 338 -7.74 12.47 -8.31
N ILE A 339 -8.91 12.76 -7.74
CA ILE A 339 -9.36 12.16 -6.49
C ILE A 339 -9.67 10.68 -6.73
N LEU A 340 -9.02 9.80 -5.97
CA LEU A 340 -9.18 8.36 -6.07
C LEU A 340 -10.07 7.77 -4.97
N ALA A 341 -9.98 8.34 -3.77
CA ALA A 341 -10.77 7.94 -2.62
C ALA A 341 -10.81 9.07 -1.59
N GLU A 342 -11.84 9.06 -0.73
CA GLU A 342 -12.05 10.03 0.34
C GLU A 342 -12.35 9.29 1.64
N ASN A 343 -12.25 10.00 2.77
CA ASN A 343 -12.46 9.46 4.12
C ASN A 343 -11.51 8.32 4.47
N ILE A 344 -10.28 8.42 4.00
CA ILE A 344 -9.21 7.47 4.27
C ILE A 344 -8.44 7.93 5.50
N SER A 345 -8.15 7.00 6.41
CA SER A 345 -7.31 7.30 7.57
C SER A 345 -5.82 7.23 7.18
N LEU A 346 -4.99 7.96 7.94
CA LEU A 346 -3.54 7.96 7.80
C LEU A 346 -2.98 6.53 7.86
N GLU A 347 -3.39 5.76 8.85
CA GLU A 347 -2.96 4.37 9.05
C GLU A 347 -3.34 3.47 7.86
N SER A 348 -4.58 3.60 7.38
CA SER A 348 -5.06 2.85 6.22
C SER A 348 -4.22 3.13 4.98
N PHE A 349 -3.87 4.41 4.77
CA PHE A 349 -3.06 4.84 3.64
C PHE A 349 -1.61 4.34 3.73
N GLN A 350 -1.00 4.42 4.92
CA GLN A 350 0.33 3.89 5.17
C GLN A 350 0.39 2.39 4.87
N ASN A 351 -0.56 1.63 5.38
CA ASN A 351 -0.69 0.19 5.11
C ASN A 351 -0.88 -0.10 3.61
N PHE A 352 -1.63 0.73 2.89
CA PHE A 352 -1.79 0.62 1.44
C PHE A 352 -0.46 0.86 0.69
N CYS A 353 0.27 1.92 1.03
CA CYS A 353 1.56 2.23 0.41
C CYS A 353 2.60 1.12 0.64
N GLU A 354 2.61 0.48 1.80
CA GLU A 354 3.51 -0.65 2.11
C GLU A 354 3.17 -1.92 1.32
N THR A 355 1.89 -2.14 1.01
CA THR A 355 1.40 -3.37 0.35
C THR A 355 1.42 -3.29 -1.18
N GLU A 356 1.28 -2.10 -1.75
CA GLU A 356 1.19 -1.86 -3.21
C GLU A 356 2.29 -0.92 -3.75
N PRO A 357 3.56 -1.38 -3.83
CA PRO A 357 4.72 -0.52 -4.07
C PRO A 357 4.89 -0.03 -5.52
N LYS A 358 4.03 -0.42 -6.46
CA LYS A 358 4.14 -0.02 -7.88
C LYS A 358 2.78 0.37 -8.44
N LEU A 359 2.51 1.67 -8.40
CA LEU A 359 1.32 2.27 -8.99
C LEU A 359 1.67 2.92 -10.33
N PRO A 360 0.73 2.95 -11.29
CA PRO A 360 0.92 3.62 -12.57
C PRO A 360 0.87 5.16 -12.46
N VAL A 361 0.58 5.69 -11.28
CA VAL A 361 0.52 7.11 -10.91
C VAL A 361 1.13 7.28 -9.52
N LYS A 362 1.72 8.45 -9.24
CA LYS A 362 2.04 8.85 -7.87
C LYS A 362 0.78 9.31 -7.18
N ILE A 363 0.64 8.91 -5.92
CA ILE A 363 -0.50 9.27 -5.08
C ILE A 363 -0.02 9.88 -3.77
N ARG A 364 -0.87 10.70 -3.15
CA ARG A 364 -0.66 11.23 -1.80
C ARG A 364 -1.98 11.31 -1.04
N LEU A 365 -1.92 11.33 0.28
CA LEU A 365 -3.07 11.55 1.15
C LEU A 365 -3.11 13.01 1.59
N VAL A 366 -4.19 13.71 1.28
CA VAL A 366 -4.45 15.11 1.66
C VAL A 366 -5.71 15.16 2.50
N ASN A 367 -5.57 15.35 3.80
CA ASN A 367 -6.69 15.43 4.77
C ASN A 367 -7.72 14.29 4.61
N GLY A 368 -7.23 13.07 4.44
CA GLY A 368 -8.06 11.88 4.23
C GLY A 368 -8.54 11.63 2.80
N THR A 369 -8.07 12.42 1.84
CA THR A 369 -8.37 12.24 0.40
C THR A 369 -7.15 11.72 -0.31
N ILE A 370 -7.27 10.58 -1.00
CA ILE A 370 -6.21 10.06 -1.87
C ILE A 370 -6.30 10.76 -3.21
N VAL A 371 -5.20 11.39 -3.63
CA VAL A 371 -5.09 12.12 -4.89
C VAL A 371 -3.96 11.52 -5.72
N ALA A 372 -4.26 11.13 -6.97
CA ALA A 372 -3.25 10.87 -7.99
C ALA A 372 -2.82 12.20 -8.63
N TYR A 373 -1.52 12.50 -8.59
CA TYR A 373 -1.03 13.85 -8.90
C TYR A 373 0.05 13.89 -9.99
N GLU A 374 0.76 12.79 -10.24
CA GLU A 374 1.90 12.75 -11.17
C GLU A 374 2.05 11.37 -11.83
N VAL A 375 2.69 11.35 -12.99
CA VAL A 375 3.14 10.13 -13.68
C VAL A 375 4.66 10.18 -13.79
N THR A 376 5.35 9.24 -13.14
CA THR A 376 6.82 9.20 -13.20
C THR A 376 7.31 8.91 -14.63
N LEU A 377 7.83 9.94 -15.29
CA LEU A 377 8.48 9.88 -16.59
C LEU A 377 9.97 10.28 -16.46
N THR A 378 10.78 9.99 -17.48
CA THR A 378 12.24 10.23 -17.45
C THR A 378 12.61 11.67 -17.05
N PRO A 379 11.99 12.74 -17.59
CA PRO A 379 12.31 14.12 -17.20
C PRO A 379 12.17 14.39 -15.70
N HIS A 380 11.13 13.83 -15.07
CA HIS A 380 10.90 13.93 -13.62
C HIS A 380 12.10 13.34 -12.86
N GLY A 381 12.44 12.08 -13.15
CA GLY A 381 13.54 11.39 -12.48
C GLY A 381 14.91 12.04 -12.73
N SER A 382 15.18 12.54 -13.94
CA SER A 382 16.42 13.22 -14.29
C SER A 382 16.60 14.52 -13.48
N ALA A 383 15.55 15.32 -13.33
CA ALA A 383 15.59 16.55 -12.55
C ALA A 383 15.91 16.26 -11.07
N VAL A 384 15.18 15.31 -10.47
CA VAL A 384 15.37 14.90 -9.07
C VAL A 384 16.80 14.40 -8.84
N CYS A 385 17.29 13.53 -9.72
CA CYS A 385 18.65 12.97 -9.64
C CYS A 385 19.72 14.07 -9.73
N ASN A 386 19.53 15.05 -10.62
CA ASN A 386 20.49 16.13 -10.79
C ASN A 386 20.56 17.07 -9.57
N VAL A 387 19.40 17.47 -9.03
CA VAL A 387 19.35 18.28 -7.79
C VAL A 387 20.07 17.57 -6.65
N ASN A 388 19.85 16.26 -6.49
CA ASN A 388 20.57 15.45 -5.50
C ASN A 388 22.09 15.45 -5.73
N GLY A 389 22.54 15.26 -6.97
CA GLY A 389 23.97 15.29 -7.32
C GLY A 389 24.63 16.62 -6.98
N LEU A 390 23.99 17.75 -7.34
CA LEU A 390 24.51 19.09 -7.06
C LEU A 390 24.59 19.39 -5.56
N ALA A 391 23.57 19.01 -4.79
CA ALA A 391 23.58 19.17 -3.34
C ALA A 391 24.64 18.30 -2.67
N TYR A 392 24.82 17.05 -3.14
CA TYR A 392 25.84 16.14 -2.63
C TYR A 392 27.26 16.64 -2.95
N ASP A 393 27.48 17.22 -4.13
CA ASP A 393 28.77 17.83 -4.50
C ASP A 393 29.07 19.09 -3.69
N TRP A 394 28.05 19.89 -3.39
CA TRP A 394 28.18 21.03 -2.49
C TRP A 394 28.51 20.62 -1.06
N SER A 395 27.84 19.60 -0.50
CA SER A 395 28.12 19.15 0.86
C SER A 395 27.92 17.66 1.09
N LYS A 396 29.02 16.98 1.43
CA LYS A 396 29.01 15.56 1.88
C LYS A 396 28.40 15.37 3.28
N GLN A 397 27.98 16.45 3.94
CA GLN A 397 27.25 16.42 5.21
C GLN A 397 25.72 16.35 5.01
N LEU A 398 25.24 16.36 3.77
CA LEU A 398 23.84 16.11 3.43
C LEU A 398 23.62 14.67 3.01
N LEU A 399 22.58 14.08 3.58
CA LEU A 399 22.00 12.82 3.14
C LEU A 399 20.77 13.14 2.29
N GLY A 400 20.86 12.85 0.99
CA GLY A 400 19.71 12.87 0.09
C GLY A 400 18.95 11.54 0.15
N ALA A 401 17.62 11.58 0.24
CA ALA A 401 16.76 10.41 0.15
C ALA A 401 15.68 10.62 -0.92
N PHE A 402 15.42 9.59 -1.73
CA PHE A 402 14.43 9.63 -2.80
C PHE A 402 13.13 8.96 -2.35
N ALA A 403 12.00 9.46 -2.83
CA ALA A 403 10.67 8.88 -2.58
C ALA A 403 10.44 8.61 -1.08
N GLU A 404 10.71 9.60 -0.24
CA GLU A 404 10.62 9.44 1.20
C GLU A 404 9.21 9.73 1.71
N ASP A 405 8.73 8.80 2.53
CA ASP A 405 7.49 8.88 3.28
C ASP A 405 7.51 9.96 4.36
N LEU A 406 6.56 10.89 4.31
CA LEU A 406 6.41 12.00 5.25
C LEU A 406 4.94 12.13 5.70
N ILE A 407 4.70 11.95 7.00
CA ILE A 407 3.47 12.38 7.66
C ILE A 407 3.54 13.91 7.75
N VAL A 408 2.69 14.64 7.05
CA VAL A 408 2.79 16.13 6.97
C VAL A 408 1.62 16.84 7.66
N GLY A 409 0.73 16.06 8.27
CA GLY A 409 -0.38 16.56 9.07
C GLY A 409 -1.13 15.40 9.74
N PRO A 410 -2.17 15.70 10.54
CA PRO A 410 -2.91 14.69 11.31
C PRO A 410 -3.52 13.58 10.45
N ASN A 411 -3.91 13.89 9.21
CA ASN A 411 -4.45 12.92 8.25
C ASN A 411 -3.91 13.17 6.84
N SER A 412 -2.62 13.51 6.74
CA SER A 412 -1.95 13.81 5.48
C SER A 412 -0.58 13.15 5.41
N TYR A 413 -0.29 12.51 4.28
CA TYR A 413 0.89 11.69 4.06
C TYR A 413 1.37 11.83 2.63
N PHE A 414 2.59 12.33 2.47
CA PHE A 414 3.21 12.58 1.17
C PHE A 414 4.43 11.67 0.99
N ILE A 415 4.69 11.28 -0.25
CA ILE A 415 5.93 10.62 -0.66
C ILE A 415 6.71 11.68 -1.44
N ALA A 416 7.67 12.32 -0.77
CA ALA A 416 8.46 13.41 -1.33
C ALA A 416 9.46 12.89 -2.37
N ASP A 417 9.60 13.59 -3.49
CA ASP A 417 10.51 13.17 -4.56
C ASP A 417 11.97 13.08 -4.10
N LEU A 418 12.42 14.10 -3.38
CA LEU A 418 13.76 14.17 -2.81
C LEU A 418 13.74 14.97 -1.51
N THR A 419 14.46 14.48 -0.51
CA THR A 419 14.62 15.14 0.78
C THR A 419 16.09 15.25 1.12
N PHE A 420 16.46 16.28 1.90
CA PHE A 420 17.81 16.42 2.44
C PHE A 420 17.79 16.51 3.97
N ARG A 421 18.58 15.63 4.57
CA ARG A 421 18.89 15.65 6.01
C ARG A 421 20.36 15.93 6.25
N PRO A 422 20.68 16.91 7.09
CA PRO A 422 22.01 16.99 7.67
C PRO A 422 22.38 15.70 8.42
N ARG A 423 23.63 15.28 8.29
CA ARG A 423 24.17 14.22 9.14
C ARG A 423 24.09 14.64 10.60
N ARG A 424 23.78 13.68 11.47
CA ARG A 424 23.68 13.87 12.93
C ARG A 424 22.58 14.87 13.34
N LEU A 425 21.53 15.02 12.52
CA LEU A 425 20.30 15.66 12.96
C LEU A 425 19.79 14.92 14.21
N PRO A 426 19.51 15.63 15.33
CA PRO A 426 19.04 14.98 16.55
C PRO A 426 17.72 14.22 16.29
N PRO A 427 17.51 13.08 16.97
CA PRO A 427 16.25 12.39 16.90
C PRO A 427 15.11 13.31 17.39
N PRO A 428 13.91 13.20 16.81
CA PRO A 428 12.78 14.01 17.23
C PRO A 428 12.28 13.54 18.59
N PRO A 429 11.54 14.38 19.33
CA PRO A 429 10.73 13.92 20.46
C PRO A 429 9.81 12.76 20.04
N PRO A 430 9.37 11.91 21.00
CA PRO A 430 8.29 10.96 20.78
C PRO A 430 7.08 11.66 20.12
N ASP A 431 6.44 10.99 19.17
CA ASP A 431 5.28 11.49 18.38
C ASP A 431 5.58 12.62 17.37
N GLN A 432 6.85 13.03 17.20
CA GLN A 432 7.29 13.99 16.17
C GLN A 432 8.14 13.37 15.06
N ALA A 433 8.19 12.03 14.98
CA ALA A 433 8.83 11.34 13.88
C ALA A 433 8.11 11.65 12.55
N CYS A 434 8.87 11.79 11.48
CA CYS A 434 8.29 12.07 10.16
C CYS A 434 7.63 10.85 9.52
N ASN A 435 7.97 9.65 9.99
CA ASN A 435 7.44 8.37 9.49
C ASN A 435 7.68 7.23 10.50
N SER A 436 7.26 6.02 10.12
CA SER A 436 7.37 4.79 10.93
C SER A 436 8.81 4.37 11.25
N SER A 437 9.81 4.88 10.53
CA SER A 437 11.22 4.61 10.80
C SER A 437 11.80 5.46 11.95
N GLY A 438 11.02 6.38 12.53
CA GLY A 438 11.43 7.17 13.69
C GLY A 438 12.41 8.32 13.40
N TYR A 439 12.63 8.65 12.13
CA TYR A 439 13.53 9.75 11.75
C TYR A 439 12.92 11.12 12.04
N ALA A 440 13.78 12.11 12.32
CA ALA A 440 13.39 13.51 12.30
C ALA A 440 13.00 13.93 10.87
N TYR A 441 12.17 14.96 10.73
CA TYR A 441 11.88 15.53 9.42
C TYR A 441 13.15 15.99 8.69
N PRO A 442 13.18 15.91 7.35
CA PRO A 442 14.25 16.54 6.58
C PRO A 442 14.18 18.06 6.75
N ASN A 443 15.32 18.72 6.60
CA ASN A 443 15.33 20.18 6.65
C ASN A 443 14.93 20.80 5.31
N MET A 444 15.08 20.06 4.21
CA MET A 444 14.67 20.48 2.88
C MET A 444 13.91 19.36 2.16
N VAL A 445 12.80 19.73 1.52
CA VAL A 445 12.04 18.86 0.61
C VAL A 445 12.07 19.47 -0.78
N VAL A 446 12.22 18.62 -1.79
CA VAL A 446 12.17 18.95 -3.22
C VAL A 446 11.04 18.16 -3.85
N GLU A 447 10.16 18.84 -4.58
CA GLU A 447 9.13 18.21 -5.41
C GLU A 447 9.30 18.66 -6.86
N VAL A 448 9.18 17.72 -7.80
CA VAL A 448 9.26 17.99 -9.23
C VAL A 448 7.91 17.68 -9.86
N GLY A 449 7.27 18.68 -10.45
CA GLY A 449 6.06 18.48 -11.25
C GLY A 449 6.40 18.43 -12.72
N TYR A 450 6.22 17.28 -13.38
CA TYR A 450 6.26 17.19 -14.84
C TYR A 450 4.84 17.32 -15.39
N ILE A 451 3.91 16.51 -14.89
CA ILE A 451 2.48 16.65 -15.15
C ILE A 451 1.82 17.53 -14.08
N GLU A 452 2.22 17.41 -12.81
CA GLU A 452 1.61 18.15 -11.70
C GLU A 452 1.61 19.66 -11.94
N SER A 453 0.49 20.34 -11.65
CA SER A 453 0.33 21.78 -11.91
C SER A 453 1.09 22.65 -10.90
N ILE A 454 1.30 23.93 -11.24
CA ILE A 454 1.87 24.91 -10.31
C ILE A 454 0.96 25.12 -9.10
N GLN A 455 -0.36 25.14 -9.30
CA GLN A 455 -1.32 25.32 -8.22
C GLN A 455 -1.24 24.16 -7.21
N SER A 456 -1.15 22.92 -7.70
CA SER A 456 -1.00 21.73 -6.85
C SER A 456 0.32 21.76 -6.07
N LEU A 457 1.44 22.07 -6.74
CA LEU A 457 2.74 22.23 -6.07
C LEU A 457 2.72 23.33 -4.99
N HIS A 458 2.11 24.47 -5.29
CA HIS A 458 1.97 25.57 -4.34
C HIS A 458 1.17 25.17 -3.09
N GLU A 459 0.08 24.41 -3.28
CA GLU A 459 -0.79 23.93 -2.21
C GLU A 459 -0.11 22.92 -1.26
N LEU A 460 1.11 22.43 -1.57
CA LEU A 460 1.91 21.60 -0.65
C LEU A 460 2.65 22.42 0.41
N ALA A 461 2.93 23.71 0.17
CA ALA A 461 3.70 24.55 1.09
C ALA A 461 3.05 24.65 2.49
N PRO A 462 1.72 24.80 2.64
CA PRO A 462 1.06 24.78 3.94
C PRO A 462 1.22 23.48 4.72
N PHE A 463 1.43 22.34 4.06
CA PHE A 463 1.68 21.06 4.73
C PHE A 463 3.14 20.95 5.17
N TYR A 464 4.07 21.16 4.23
CA TYR A 464 5.50 21.07 4.50
C TYR A 464 6.00 22.11 5.49
N LEU A 465 5.45 23.31 5.49
CA LEU A 465 5.89 24.42 6.35
C LEU A 465 4.88 24.69 7.48
N SER A 466 3.97 23.74 7.77
CA SER A 466 3.09 23.81 8.94
C SER A 466 3.87 23.70 10.25
N GLN A 467 3.20 24.00 11.36
CA GLN A 467 3.69 23.67 12.69
C GLN A 467 3.79 22.17 12.99
N TYR A 468 3.21 21.31 12.14
CA TYR A 468 3.21 19.85 12.32
C TYR A 468 4.57 19.23 11.98
N THR A 469 5.33 19.88 11.10
CA THR A 469 6.64 19.42 10.65
C THR A 469 7.74 20.37 11.16
N THR A 470 9.00 19.97 10.99
CA THR A 470 10.15 20.83 11.26
C THR A 470 10.98 21.15 10.00
N ILE A 471 10.39 20.92 8.82
CA ILE A 471 11.02 21.18 7.51
C ILE A 471 11.23 22.68 7.36
N MET A 472 12.44 23.10 7.00
CA MET A 472 12.80 24.51 6.88
C MET A 472 12.57 25.05 5.46
N ILE A 473 12.85 24.23 4.44
CA ILE A 473 12.82 24.62 3.03
C ILE A 473 11.93 23.67 2.25
N TYR A 474 11.08 24.24 1.39
CA TYR A 474 10.39 23.51 0.35
C TYR A 474 10.77 24.10 -1.02
N LEU A 475 11.30 23.27 -1.91
CA LEU A 475 11.65 23.64 -3.28
C LEU A 475 10.75 22.88 -4.25
N ALA A 476 9.98 23.61 -5.05
CA ALA A 476 9.18 23.03 -6.12
C ALA A 476 9.80 23.39 -7.48
N ILE A 477 9.95 22.41 -8.37
CA ILE A 477 10.42 22.62 -9.74
C ILE A 477 9.33 22.13 -10.71
N LYS A 478 8.76 23.06 -11.48
CA LYS A 478 7.81 22.73 -12.54
C LYS A 478 8.53 22.63 -13.87
N LEU A 479 8.34 21.49 -14.53
CA LEU A 479 8.77 21.20 -15.89
C LEU A 479 7.56 21.29 -16.82
N TYR A 480 7.76 21.77 -18.04
CA TYR A 480 6.73 21.79 -19.08
C TYR A 480 7.11 20.81 -20.20
N PRO A 481 6.19 19.97 -20.69
CA PRO A 481 6.46 19.07 -21.81
C PRO A 481 6.79 19.87 -23.08
N SER A 482 7.89 19.56 -23.76
CA SER A 482 8.18 20.19 -25.06
C SER A 482 7.19 19.67 -26.12
N HIS A 483 6.54 20.56 -26.86
CA HIS A 483 5.58 20.20 -27.92
C HIS A 483 6.21 20.08 -29.31
N THR A 484 7.54 20.20 -29.44
CA THR A 484 8.19 20.23 -30.75
C THR A 484 9.56 19.56 -30.70
N HIS A 485 9.60 18.24 -30.85
CA HIS A 485 10.82 17.59 -31.35
C HIS A 485 10.70 17.43 -32.87
N GLN A 486 11.13 18.44 -33.62
CA GLN A 486 11.81 18.14 -34.88
C GLN A 486 13.24 17.76 -34.53
N SER A 487 13.71 16.62 -35.03
CA SER A 487 15.06 16.12 -34.76
C SER A 487 16.11 17.14 -35.22
N GLY A 488 16.88 17.72 -34.28
CA GLY A 488 18.05 18.55 -34.56
C GLY A 488 18.05 19.98 -34.02
N GLU A 489 16.95 20.46 -33.42
CA GLU A 489 16.92 21.77 -32.75
C GLU A 489 16.85 21.64 -31.21
N PRO A 490 17.48 22.55 -30.43
CA PRO A 490 17.34 22.58 -28.97
C PRO A 490 15.86 22.68 -28.59
N GLY A 491 15.39 21.75 -27.76
CA GLY A 491 13.97 21.64 -27.41
C GLY A 491 13.50 22.77 -26.50
N VAL A 492 12.61 23.62 -27.02
CA VAL A 492 12.00 24.73 -26.29
C VAL A 492 11.19 24.20 -25.10
N SER A 493 11.63 24.47 -23.88
CA SER A 493 10.93 24.02 -22.66
C SER A 493 11.04 25.08 -21.55
N PRO A 494 9.98 25.87 -21.27
CA PRO A 494 9.99 26.72 -20.09
C PRO A 494 10.01 25.83 -18.83
N MET A 495 10.68 26.30 -17.78
CA MET A 495 10.71 25.67 -16.46
C MET A 495 10.66 26.75 -15.39
N VAL A 496 10.26 26.39 -14.18
CA VAL A 496 10.25 27.32 -13.05
C VAL A 496 10.57 26.64 -11.73
N ALA A 497 11.48 27.26 -10.96
CA ALA A 497 11.80 26.88 -9.60
C ALA A 497 11.14 27.84 -8.62
N MET A 498 10.49 27.32 -7.58
CA MET A 498 9.81 28.07 -6.52
C MET A 498 10.38 27.66 -5.17
N LEU A 499 11.01 28.62 -4.48
CA LEU A 499 11.62 28.40 -3.16
C LEU A 499 10.70 28.95 -2.07
N TYR A 500 10.39 28.11 -1.09
CA TYR A 500 9.61 28.45 0.11
C TYR A 500 10.48 28.23 1.35
N GLN A 501 10.39 29.12 2.32
CA GLN A 501 11.25 29.13 3.50
C GLN A 501 10.43 29.38 4.77
N ARG A 502 10.61 28.53 5.78
CA ARG A 502 9.93 28.64 7.09
C ARG A 502 10.23 29.95 7.81
N THR A 503 11.44 30.49 7.63
CA THR A 503 11.93 31.73 8.26
C THR A 503 11.32 32.99 7.66
N SER A 504 10.65 32.87 6.51
CA SER A 504 9.96 33.99 5.85
C SER A 504 8.77 34.48 6.67
N GLN A 505 8.46 35.77 6.55
CA GLN A 505 7.22 36.34 7.10
C GLN A 505 5.96 35.77 6.43
N THR A 506 6.10 35.23 5.21
CA THR A 506 5.04 34.58 4.44
C THR A 506 5.52 33.20 3.97
N PRO A 507 5.61 32.20 4.86
CA PRO A 507 6.25 30.92 4.55
C PRO A 507 5.53 30.12 3.45
N TYR A 508 4.25 30.40 3.22
CA TYR A 508 3.45 29.75 2.17
C TYR A 508 3.47 30.48 0.82
N ILE A 509 4.18 31.60 0.72
CA ILE A 509 4.40 32.32 -0.55
C ILE A 509 5.87 32.11 -0.95
N PRO A 510 6.17 31.79 -2.21
CA PRO A 510 7.55 31.68 -2.68
C PRO A 510 8.37 32.93 -2.34
N THR A 511 9.50 32.75 -1.66
CA THR A 511 10.47 33.83 -1.41
C THR A 511 11.29 34.12 -2.66
N ARG A 512 11.43 33.14 -3.56
CA ARG A 512 12.07 33.27 -4.86
C ARG A 512 11.38 32.42 -5.91
N ILE A 513 11.20 32.98 -7.09
CA ILE A 513 10.78 32.29 -8.30
C ILE A 513 11.79 32.61 -9.39
N ILE A 514 12.35 31.56 -10.01
CA ILE A 514 13.23 31.71 -11.16
C ILE A 514 12.64 30.93 -12.32
N SER A 515 12.18 31.63 -13.36
CA SER A 515 11.87 31.00 -14.65
C SER A 515 13.16 30.73 -15.40
N PHE A 516 13.33 29.54 -15.95
CA PHE A 516 14.53 29.14 -16.68
C PHE A 516 14.16 28.23 -17.86
N GLY A 517 15.16 27.86 -18.65
CA GLY A 517 14.95 27.30 -19.99
C GLY A 517 15.23 28.33 -21.08
N ASP A 518 14.77 28.00 -22.27
CA ASP A 518 14.93 28.75 -23.52
C ASP A 518 13.59 29.31 -24.05
N ALA A 519 12.50 29.16 -23.28
CA ALA A 519 11.18 29.77 -23.54
C ALA A 519 10.65 30.56 -22.33
N PRO A 520 9.99 31.71 -22.55
CA PRO A 520 9.30 32.41 -21.47
C PRO A 520 8.10 31.60 -20.97
N LEU A 521 7.73 31.80 -19.70
CA LEU A 521 6.47 31.26 -19.16
C LEU A 521 5.26 31.90 -19.83
N HIS A 522 4.18 31.14 -19.96
CA HIS A 522 2.91 31.67 -20.46
C HIS A 522 2.34 32.74 -19.52
N ASN A 523 1.65 33.75 -20.07
CA ASN A 523 1.11 34.87 -19.28
C ASN A 523 0.18 34.41 -18.16
N SER A 524 -0.65 33.39 -18.39
CA SER A 524 -1.52 32.83 -17.33
C SER A 524 -0.74 32.26 -16.14
N THR A 525 0.46 31.71 -16.36
CA THR A 525 1.34 31.26 -15.26
C THR A 525 1.93 32.46 -14.51
N VAL A 526 2.30 33.52 -15.22
CA VAL A 526 2.78 34.76 -14.60
C VAL A 526 1.68 35.38 -13.73
N ASP A 527 0.46 35.46 -14.25
CA ASP A 527 -0.70 35.99 -13.54
C ASP A 527 -1.05 35.15 -12.31
N LEU A 528 -0.90 33.82 -12.40
CA LEU A 528 -1.06 32.92 -11.26
C LEU A 528 -0.13 33.28 -10.09
N PHE A 529 1.17 33.52 -10.37
CA PHE A 529 2.11 33.93 -9.33
C PHE A 529 1.80 35.31 -8.74
N ILE A 530 1.34 36.25 -9.57
CA ILE A 530 0.89 37.57 -9.10
C ILE A 530 -0.31 37.40 -8.16
N ASN A 531 -1.27 36.55 -8.53
CA ASN A 531 -2.47 36.27 -7.74
C ASN A 531 -2.16 35.50 -6.43
N MET A 532 -1.09 34.70 -6.41
CA MET A 532 -0.54 34.09 -5.18
C MET A 532 0.11 35.11 -4.24
N GLY A 533 0.23 36.38 -4.66
CA GLY A 533 0.83 37.45 -3.86
C GLY A 533 2.36 37.48 -3.90
N VAL A 534 2.98 36.85 -4.91
CA VAL A 534 4.44 36.85 -5.06
C VAL A 534 4.90 38.28 -5.44
N PRO A 535 5.77 38.91 -4.65
CA PRO A 535 6.30 40.23 -5.00
C PRO A 535 7.05 40.19 -6.34
N SER A 536 6.83 41.18 -7.21
CA SER A 536 7.47 41.18 -8.54
C SER A 536 9.01 41.17 -8.49
N ALA A 537 9.61 41.62 -7.39
CA ALA A 537 11.07 41.57 -7.19
C ALA A 537 11.59 40.15 -6.91
N ASN A 538 10.72 39.25 -6.42
CA ASN A 538 11.07 37.86 -6.10
C ASN A 538 10.90 36.94 -7.32
N PHE A 539 10.37 37.43 -8.44
CA PHE A 539 10.17 36.66 -9.66
C PHE A 539 11.10 37.14 -10.78
N THR A 540 12.18 36.37 -10.99
CA THR A 540 13.27 36.64 -11.94
C THR A 540 13.41 35.52 -12.97
N GLY A 541 14.41 35.63 -13.85
CA GLY A 541 14.72 34.60 -14.84
C GLY A 541 14.16 34.88 -16.24
N PHE A 542 14.21 33.89 -17.12
CA PHE A 542 13.92 34.07 -18.54
C PHE A 542 12.49 34.59 -18.78
N GLY A 543 12.36 35.58 -19.67
CA GLY A 543 11.09 36.29 -19.90
C GLY A 543 10.76 37.37 -18.85
N ARG A 544 11.66 37.63 -17.88
CA ARG A 544 11.50 38.68 -16.86
C ARG A 544 12.70 39.62 -16.88
N GLN A 545 12.44 40.93 -16.80
CA GLN A 545 13.45 41.98 -16.55
C GLN A 545 14.70 41.93 -17.47
N GLY A 546 14.55 41.46 -18.72
CA GLY A 546 15.64 41.38 -19.69
C GLY A 546 16.68 40.28 -19.41
N ALA A 547 16.37 39.29 -18.59
CA ALA A 547 17.27 38.16 -18.33
C ALA A 547 17.60 37.39 -19.63
N PRO A 548 18.87 37.02 -19.87
CA PRO A 548 19.28 36.23 -21.04
C PRO A 548 18.71 34.80 -20.95
N PRO A 549 18.58 34.02 -22.05
CA PRO A 549 18.20 32.60 -21.99
C PRO A 549 19.08 31.77 -21.03
N CYS A 550 18.52 30.72 -20.42
CA CYS A 550 19.27 29.80 -19.57
C CYS A 550 20.03 28.77 -20.44
N ASN A 551 21.18 29.17 -20.99
CA ASN A 551 21.91 28.37 -21.99
C ASN A 551 23.37 28.06 -21.62
N ALA A 552 23.84 28.48 -20.44
CA ALA A 552 25.16 28.15 -19.93
C ALA A 552 25.16 27.97 -18.41
N PHE A 553 26.05 27.12 -17.90
CA PHE A 553 26.29 26.96 -16.46
C PHE A 553 26.85 28.25 -15.85
N ASN A 554 26.66 28.41 -14.53
CA ASN A 554 27.17 29.53 -13.73
C ASN A 554 26.64 30.94 -14.12
N LEU A 555 25.57 31.03 -14.90
CA LEU A 555 24.90 32.33 -15.13
C LEU A 555 24.27 32.84 -13.83
N PRO A 556 24.63 34.05 -13.33
CA PRO A 556 24.20 34.51 -12.01
C PRO A 556 22.68 34.56 -11.79
N VAL A 557 21.91 34.89 -12.82
CA VAL A 557 20.43 34.96 -12.75
C VAL A 557 19.77 33.57 -12.60
N TYR A 558 20.51 32.50 -12.89
CA TYR A 558 20.05 31.10 -12.81
C TYR A 558 20.69 30.32 -11.65
N GLN A 559 21.41 31.02 -10.78
CA GLN A 559 21.84 30.48 -9.49
C GLN A 559 20.72 30.71 -8.47
N LEU A 560 20.09 29.65 -7.99
CA LEU A 560 19.10 29.74 -6.91
C LEU A 560 19.84 29.64 -5.56
N PRO A 561 19.96 30.73 -4.79
CA PRO A 561 20.62 30.69 -3.49
C PRO A 561 19.70 30.07 -2.44
N ILE A 562 20.19 29.03 -1.76
CA ILE A 562 19.50 28.33 -0.66
C ILE A 562 20.36 28.48 0.61
N PRO A 563 19.85 29.08 1.69
CA PRO A 563 20.65 29.37 2.88
C PRO A 563 21.12 28.10 3.60
N ALA A 564 22.42 28.00 3.86
CA ALA A 564 23.01 26.82 4.48
C ALA A 564 22.59 26.67 5.95
N ASP A 565 22.35 27.77 6.66
CA ASP A 565 21.87 27.77 8.05
C ASP A 565 20.48 27.14 8.20
N GLU A 566 19.59 27.32 7.21
CA GLU A 566 18.30 26.62 7.14
C GLU A 566 18.47 25.15 6.78
N ILE A 567 19.33 24.82 5.81
CA ILE A 567 19.63 23.43 5.44
C ILE A 567 20.20 22.68 6.66
N PHE A 568 21.13 23.27 7.41
CA PHE A 568 21.81 22.65 8.56
C PHE A 568 21.15 22.95 9.92
N HIS A 569 19.93 23.48 9.92
CA HIS A 569 19.19 23.83 11.13
C HIS A 569 19.16 22.67 12.15
N ARG A 570 19.43 22.99 13.43
CA ARG A 570 19.57 22.04 14.57
C ARG A 570 20.75 21.07 14.49
N THR A 571 21.75 21.31 13.64
CA THR A 571 22.98 20.51 13.65
C THR A 571 24.20 21.33 14.05
N PRO A 572 25.15 20.75 14.80
CA PRO A 572 26.39 21.43 15.20
C PRO A 572 27.46 21.43 14.08
N SER A 573 27.06 21.22 12.82
CA SER A 573 27.97 21.03 11.70
C SER A 573 28.70 22.32 11.32
N ILE A 574 29.98 22.23 10.97
CA ILE A 574 30.71 23.33 10.34
C ILE A 574 30.17 23.49 8.92
N LEU A 575 29.63 24.68 8.60
CA LEU A 575 29.10 24.99 7.28
C LEU A 575 30.25 25.04 6.26
N PRO A 576 30.18 24.28 5.15
CA PRO A 576 31.20 24.33 4.10
C PRO A 576 31.19 25.68 3.37
N ASP A 577 30.00 26.23 3.13
CA ASP A 577 29.71 27.57 2.60
C ASP A 577 28.41 28.07 3.26
N ILE A 578 28.19 29.39 3.26
CA ILE A 578 26.99 30.02 3.86
C ILE A 578 25.74 29.82 2.97
N VAL A 579 25.91 29.51 1.68
CA VAL A 579 24.82 29.38 0.71
C VAL A 579 25.10 28.22 -0.24
N PHE A 580 24.09 27.39 -0.48
CA PHE A 580 24.06 26.45 -1.60
C PHE A 580 23.46 27.15 -2.82
N ASN A 581 24.26 27.38 -3.87
CA ASN A 581 23.76 27.90 -5.13
C ASN A 581 23.40 26.76 -6.06
N LEU A 582 22.10 26.48 -6.20
CA LEU A 582 21.60 25.48 -7.13
C LEU A 582 21.62 26.08 -8.55
N ASP A 583 22.48 25.53 -9.42
CA ASP A 583 22.58 25.93 -10.82
C ASP A 583 21.44 25.32 -11.65
N LEU A 584 20.42 26.11 -11.96
CA LEU A 584 19.23 25.65 -12.69
C LEU A 584 19.54 25.27 -14.15
N TRP A 585 20.64 25.75 -14.73
CA TRP A 585 21.07 25.30 -16.05
C TRP A 585 21.49 23.83 -16.02
N LYS A 586 22.17 23.38 -14.96
CA LYS A 586 22.59 21.97 -14.84
C LYS A 586 21.40 21.01 -14.69
N VAL A 587 20.33 21.50 -14.06
CA VAL A 587 19.05 20.77 -13.97
C VAL A 587 18.40 20.69 -15.35
N LEU A 588 18.31 21.82 -16.06
CA LEU A 588 17.79 21.89 -17.43
C LEU A 588 18.56 20.96 -18.38
N ASP A 589 19.90 21.06 -18.40
CA ASP A 589 20.78 20.33 -19.31
C ASP A 589 20.57 18.81 -19.23
N ARG A 590 20.39 18.24 -18.03
CA ARG A 590 20.09 16.80 -17.86
C ARG A 590 18.70 16.37 -18.32
N ILE A 591 17.78 17.31 -18.48
CA ILE A 591 16.43 17.02 -18.97
C ILE A 591 16.42 17.06 -20.49
N ILE A 592 17.07 18.05 -21.09
CA ILE A 592 17.09 18.25 -22.55
C ILE A 592 18.18 17.43 -23.26
N ASN A 593 19.28 17.11 -22.56
CA ASN A 593 20.40 16.29 -23.02
C ASN A 593 20.63 15.09 -22.07
N PRO A 594 19.68 14.13 -21.98
CA PRO A 594 19.68 13.05 -20.99
C PRO A 594 20.83 12.04 -21.15
#